data_AF-A0A2Y9GQT6-F1
#
_entry.id   AF-A0A2Y9GQT6-F1
#
_cell.length_a   1.000
_cell.length_b   1.000
_cell.length_c   1.000
_cell.angle_alpha   90.00
_cell.angle_beta   90.00
_cell.angle_gamma   90.00
#
_symmetry.space_group_name_H-M   'P 1'
#
loop_
_entity.id
_entity.type
_entity.pdbx_description
1 polymer ?
#
loop_
_entity_poly.entity_id
_entity_poly.type
_entity_poly.pdbx_seq_one_letter_code
_entity_poly.pdbx_strand_id
1 'polypeptide(L)'
;MVLRVVRSVRAAACSLRVASAPTARCLPRLWGLRAGAVQTLRTGSAVLSVRKFTDKHEWITTENGIGTVGISNFAQEALGDVVYCSLCEVGTKLNKQDEFGALESVKAASELYSPLSGLVTEINEALAENPGLVNKSCYEDGWLIKIALSNPSELDELMSEEAYEESIEE
;
A
#
# COMPACT_ATOMS: atom_id res chain seq x y z
N MET A 1 -18.98 -53.98 28.77
CA MET A 1 -19.87 -54.95 28.13
C MET A 1 -19.37 -55.19 26.71
N VAL A 2 -19.02 -56.44 26.43
CA VAL A 2 -18.25 -56.96 25.29
C VAL A 2 -19.14 -57.04 24.04
N LEU A 3 -18.62 -56.73 22.84
CA LEU A 3 -18.81 -57.57 21.64
C LEU A 3 -17.91 -57.15 20.48
N ARG A 4 -16.98 -58.05 20.14
CA ARG A 4 -16.22 -58.15 18.89
C ARG A 4 -17.17 -58.49 17.73
N VAL A 5 -16.91 -57.97 16.53
CA VAL A 5 -17.05 -58.75 15.29
C VAL A 5 -15.92 -58.34 14.31
N VAL A 6 -15.20 -59.37 13.87
CA VAL A 6 -14.13 -59.36 12.87
C VAL A 6 -14.76 -59.66 11.51
N ARG A 7 -14.28 -59.06 10.41
CA ARG A 7 -14.16 -59.75 9.11
C ARG A 7 -13.10 -59.10 8.21
N SER A 8 -12.17 -59.96 7.81
CA SER A 8 -11.12 -59.83 6.77
C SER A 8 -11.76 -59.82 5.36
N VAL A 9 -11.18 -59.36 4.26
CA VAL A 9 -10.07 -59.98 3.49
C VAL A 9 -9.64 -59.08 2.32
N ARG A 10 -8.31 -58.92 2.18
CA ARG A 10 -7.42 -58.74 1.00
C ARG A 10 -7.84 -57.92 -0.23
N ALA A 11 -6.93 -57.03 -0.64
CA ALA A 11 -6.53 -56.87 -2.04
C ALA A 11 -5.00 -56.85 -2.14
N ALA A 12 -4.46 -57.57 -3.11
CA ALA A 12 -3.05 -57.84 -3.31
C ALA A 12 -2.52 -57.16 -4.59
N ALA A 13 -1.20 -57.00 -4.60
CA ALA A 13 -0.31 -56.89 -5.75
C ALA A 13 -0.36 -55.60 -6.59
N CYS A 14 0.67 -54.77 -6.38
CA CYS A 14 1.27 -54.00 -7.46
C CYS A 14 2.79 -54.17 -7.34
N SER A 15 3.33 -55.16 -8.03
CA SER A 15 4.76 -55.34 -8.22
C SER A 15 5.09 -54.90 -9.63
N LEU A 16 6.08 -54.02 -9.80
CA LEU A 16 6.96 -53.98 -10.96
C LEU A 16 8.22 -53.19 -10.56
N ARG A 17 9.29 -53.93 -10.30
CA ARG A 17 10.67 -53.44 -10.30
C ARG A 17 11.13 -53.36 -11.75
N VAL A 18 11.85 -52.31 -12.15
CA VAL A 18 13.08 -52.43 -12.95
C VAL A 18 13.97 -51.23 -12.63
N ALA A 19 15.15 -51.49 -12.07
CA ALA A 19 16.29 -50.59 -12.06
C ALA A 19 17.39 -51.26 -12.89
N SER A 20 17.95 -50.54 -13.85
CA SER A 20 19.33 -50.71 -14.34
C SER A 20 19.60 -49.67 -15.43
N ALA A 21 20.42 -48.68 -15.11
CA ALA A 21 21.00 -47.77 -16.09
C ALA A 21 22.43 -48.24 -16.41
N PRO A 22 22.81 -48.42 -17.69
CA PRO A 22 24.20 -48.61 -18.05
C PRO A 22 24.91 -47.28 -18.30
N THR A 23 26.19 -47.35 -18.04
CA THR A 23 27.23 -46.32 -18.00
C THR A 23 27.54 -45.66 -19.34
N ALA A 24 27.96 -44.40 -19.21
CA ALA A 24 28.55 -43.51 -20.20
C ALA A 24 29.61 -44.13 -21.13
N ARG A 25 29.66 -43.62 -22.38
CA ARG A 25 30.85 -43.04 -23.04
C ARG A 25 30.56 -42.72 -24.51
N CYS A 26 30.90 -41.49 -24.93
CA CYS A 26 31.52 -41.07 -26.21
C CYS A 26 31.29 -39.55 -26.37
N LEU A 27 32.23 -38.71 -25.94
CA LEU A 27 33.37 -38.12 -26.69
C LEU A 27 32.97 -36.98 -27.67
N PRO A 28 33.87 -36.00 -27.91
CA PRO A 28 33.53 -34.59 -27.95
C PRO A 28 33.82 -33.89 -29.29
N ARG A 29 33.55 -32.58 -29.29
CA ARG A 29 33.89 -31.53 -30.29
C ARG A 29 32.89 -31.49 -31.46
N LEU A 30 32.47 -30.33 -31.99
CA LEU A 30 33.19 -29.11 -32.31
C LEU A 30 32.19 -27.94 -32.43
N TRP A 31 32.67 -26.73 -32.11
CA TRP A 31 32.25 -25.44 -32.68
C TRP A 31 30.80 -24.95 -32.50
N GLY A 32 30.64 -23.88 -31.73
CA GLY A 32 29.42 -23.08 -31.70
C GLY A 32 29.62 -21.84 -30.84
N LEU A 33 29.90 -20.72 -31.51
CA LEU A 33 30.01 -19.35 -31.00
C LEU A 33 29.20 -19.11 -29.71
N ARG A 34 29.87 -18.75 -28.61
CA ARG A 34 29.20 -18.10 -27.47
C ARG A 34 28.82 -16.69 -27.91
N ALA A 35 27.58 -16.57 -28.39
CA ALA A 35 26.88 -15.30 -28.46
C ALA A 35 26.96 -14.61 -27.08
N GLY A 36 27.24 -13.32 -27.10
CA GLY A 36 27.35 -12.49 -25.91
C GLY A 36 26.14 -12.67 -25.01
N ALA A 37 26.39 -12.94 -23.73
CA ALA A 37 25.38 -12.82 -22.71
C ALA A 37 25.04 -11.34 -22.58
N VAL A 38 24.01 -10.90 -23.30
CA VAL A 38 23.34 -9.64 -23.03
C VAL A 38 22.68 -9.81 -21.67
N GLN A 39 23.34 -9.34 -20.62
CA GLN A 39 22.68 -9.13 -19.34
C GLN A 39 21.64 -8.04 -19.56
N THR A 40 20.40 -8.45 -19.79
CA THR A 40 19.25 -7.54 -19.73
C THR A 40 19.15 -7.04 -18.30
N LEU A 41 19.72 -5.85 -18.06
CA LEU A 41 19.44 -5.06 -16.88
C LEU A 41 17.93 -4.78 -16.89
N ARG A 42 17.17 -5.52 -16.09
CA ARG A 42 15.86 -5.08 -15.65
C ARG A 42 16.11 -3.87 -14.76
N THR A 43 15.98 -2.67 -15.31
CA THR A 43 15.73 -1.47 -14.51
C THR A 43 14.35 -1.65 -13.87
N GLY A 44 14.31 -2.28 -12.70
CA GLY A 44 13.17 -2.13 -11.81
C GLY A 44 13.13 -0.65 -11.44
N SER A 45 12.11 0.06 -11.92
CA SER A 45 11.79 1.39 -11.41
C SER A 45 11.48 1.21 -9.93
N ALA A 46 12.45 1.50 -9.08
CA ALA A 46 12.18 1.76 -7.68
C ALA A 46 11.35 3.03 -7.68
N VAL A 47 10.04 2.88 -7.58
CA VAL A 47 9.11 4.00 -7.50
C VAL A 47 9.38 4.62 -6.14
N LEU A 48 10.13 5.72 -6.12
CA LEU A 48 10.21 6.57 -4.95
C LEU A 48 8.79 7.04 -4.66
N SER A 49 8.31 6.82 -3.43
CA SER A 49 7.00 7.30 -2.99
C SER A 49 7.04 8.83 -2.93
N VAL A 50 6.68 9.49 -4.03
CA VAL A 50 6.63 10.95 -4.12
C VAL A 50 5.38 11.46 -3.41
N ARG A 51 5.55 12.45 -2.53
CA ARG A 51 4.44 13.15 -1.86
C ARG A 51 3.87 14.23 -2.78
N LYS A 52 2.55 14.32 -2.79
CA LYS A 52 1.78 15.31 -3.54
C LYS A 52 0.83 16.04 -2.61
N PHE A 53 0.46 17.27 -2.96
CA PHE A 53 -0.33 18.14 -2.10
C PHE A 53 -1.55 18.72 -2.82
N THR A 54 -2.58 19.03 -2.04
CA THR A 54 -3.78 19.75 -2.46
C THR A 54 -3.71 21.21 -2.02
N ASP A 55 -4.55 22.07 -2.62
CA ASP A 55 -4.72 23.47 -2.20
C ASP A 55 -5.31 23.58 -0.78
N LYS A 56 -5.96 22.52 -0.30
CA LYS A 56 -6.56 22.42 1.04
C LYS A 56 -5.59 21.86 2.09
N HIS A 57 -4.30 21.77 1.74
CA HIS A 57 -3.22 21.36 2.64
C HIS A 57 -3.31 19.88 3.09
N GLU A 58 -3.96 19.03 2.31
CA GLU A 58 -3.83 17.58 2.44
C GLU A 58 -2.65 17.08 1.60
N TRP A 59 -1.98 16.03 2.07
CA TRP A 59 -0.94 15.34 1.33
C TRP A 59 -1.35 13.92 0.99
N ILE A 60 -0.75 13.39 -0.07
CA ILE A 60 -0.85 11.98 -0.45
C ILE A 60 0.52 11.43 -0.85
N THR A 61 0.88 10.27 -0.33
CA THR A 61 1.98 9.44 -0.84
C THR A 61 1.42 8.17 -1.44
N THR A 62 2.02 7.70 -2.53
CA THR A 62 1.51 6.51 -3.23
C THR A 62 2.54 5.40 -3.25
N GLU A 63 2.11 4.21 -2.85
CA GLU A 63 2.92 3.00 -2.88
C GLU A 63 2.05 1.84 -3.36
N ASN A 64 2.49 1.17 -4.45
CA ASN A 64 1.80 -0.02 -4.99
C ASN A 64 0.29 0.16 -5.26
N GLY A 65 -0.14 1.37 -5.65
CA GLY A 65 -1.54 1.69 -5.93
C GLY A 65 -2.40 2.03 -4.70
N ILE A 66 -1.78 2.08 -3.51
CA ILE A 66 -2.38 2.57 -2.27
C ILE A 66 -1.87 4.00 -2.02
N GLY A 67 -2.80 4.93 -1.87
CA GLY A 67 -2.54 6.30 -1.45
C GLY A 67 -2.71 6.45 0.05
N THR A 68 -1.67 6.88 0.77
CA THR A 68 -1.77 7.28 2.18
C THR A 68 -2.01 8.78 2.24
N VAL A 69 -3.05 9.20 2.96
CA VAL A 69 -3.51 10.59 3.03
C VAL A 69 -3.32 11.14 4.43
N GLY A 70 -2.91 12.40 4.55
CA GLY A 70 -2.84 13.15 5.81
C GLY A 70 -2.94 14.66 5.59
N ILE A 71 -2.73 15.45 6.65
CA ILE A 71 -2.64 16.92 6.55
C ILE A 71 -1.20 17.41 6.70
N SER A 72 -0.88 18.55 6.09
CA SER A 72 0.48 19.12 6.12
C SER A 72 0.85 19.70 7.49
N ASN A 73 2.14 19.98 7.68
CA ASN A 73 2.62 20.68 8.86
C ASN A 73 1.97 22.08 9.00
N PHE A 74 1.80 22.79 7.88
CA PHE A 74 1.15 24.09 7.88
C PHE A 74 -0.31 23.99 8.38
N ALA A 75 -1.06 22.99 7.91
CA ALA A 75 -2.44 22.79 8.30
C ALA A 75 -2.58 22.50 9.81
N GLN A 76 -1.74 21.60 10.35
CA GLN A 76 -1.82 21.28 11.78
C GLN A 76 -1.42 22.45 12.67
N GLU A 77 -0.45 23.28 12.25
CA GLU A 77 -0.07 24.50 12.99
C GLU A 77 -1.21 25.52 13.01
N ALA A 78 -1.91 25.69 11.87
CA ALA A 78 -3.06 26.58 11.75
C ALA A 78 -4.26 26.10 12.60
N LEU A 79 -4.50 24.79 12.65
CA LEU A 79 -5.51 24.19 13.51
C LEU A 79 -5.15 24.34 15.01
N GLY A 80 -3.88 24.18 15.35
CA GLY A 80 -3.40 24.06 16.73
C GLY A 80 -3.63 22.65 17.29
N ASP A 81 -3.66 22.54 18.62
CA ASP A 81 -3.71 21.24 19.31
C ASP A 81 -5.01 20.47 18.98
N VAL A 82 -4.87 19.40 18.20
CA VAL A 82 -5.98 18.55 17.77
C VAL A 82 -6.46 17.72 18.95
N VAL A 83 -7.76 17.81 19.23
CA VAL A 83 -8.41 17.11 20.36
C VAL A 83 -9.40 16.05 19.89
N TYR A 84 -9.81 16.09 18.62
CA TYR A 84 -10.74 15.12 18.06
C TYR A 84 -10.49 14.90 16.57
N CYS A 85 -10.68 13.66 16.14
CA CYS A 85 -10.58 13.24 14.75
C CYS A 85 -11.74 12.29 14.44
N SER A 86 -12.51 12.63 13.40
CA SER A 86 -13.58 11.79 12.86
C SER A 86 -13.20 11.38 11.44
N LEU A 87 -13.18 10.08 11.17
CA LEU A 87 -12.87 9.51 9.86
C LEU A 87 -14.03 8.64 9.38
N CYS A 88 -14.20 8.53 8.08
CA CYS A 88 -15.14 7.60 7.45
C CYS A 88 -14.80 6.13 7.74
N GLU A 89 -15.70 5.23 7.34
CA GLU A 89 -15.50 3.79 7.54
C GLU A 89 -14.64 3.16 6.43
N VAL A 90 -13.88 2.12 6.79
CA VAL A 90 -13.21 1.26 5.81
C VAL A 90 -14.25 0.66 4.86
N GLY A 91 -13.97 0.70 3.56
CA GLY A 91 -14.88 0.28 2.49
C GLY A 91 -15.73 1.41 1.91
N THR A 92 -15.63 2.62 2.44
CA THR A 92 -16.27 3.81 1.84
C THR A 92 -15.65 4.10 0.47
N LYS A 93 -16.50 4.37 -0.52
CA LYS A 93 -16.08 4.86 -1.83
C LYS A 93 -16.10 6.38 -1.81
N LEU A 94 -14.98 7.00 -2.17
CA LEU A 94 -14.81 8.44 -2.23
C LEU A 94 -14.50 8.85 -3.67
N ASN A 95 -15.10 9.93 -4.14
CA ASN A 95 -14.63 10.66 -5.31
C ASN A 95 -13.63 11.73 -4.86
N LYS A 96 -12.83 12.24 -5.78
CA LYS A 96 -12.00 13.43 -5.54
C LYS A 96 -12.88 14.57 -5.02
N GLN A 97 -12.41 15.24 -3.97
CA GLN A 97 -13.11 16.29 -3.23
C GLN A 97 -14.35 15.85 -2.43
N ASP A 98 -14.62 14.55 -2.28
CA ASP A 98 -15.60 14.09 -1.30
C ASP A 98 -15.03 14.27 0.12
N GLU A 99 -15.88 14.69 1.05
CA GLU A 99 -15.54 14.75 2.48
C GLU A 99 -15.38 13.34 3.03
N PHE A 100 -14.27 13.09 3.74
CA PHE A 100 -14.00 11.79 4.37
C PHE A 100 -13.86 11.86 5.89
N GLY A 101 -13.88 13.06 6.46
CA GLY A 101 -13.69 13.25 7.89
C GLY A 101 -13.56 14.71 8.30
N ALA A 102 -13.26 14.92 9.58
CA ALA A 102 -12.99 16.23 10.15
C ALA A 102 -11.97 16.14 11.29
N LEU A 103 -11.21 17.22 11.48
CA LEU A 103 -10.33 17.45 12.62
C LEU A 103 -10.83 18.63 13.42
N GLU A 104 -10.87 18.48 14.75
CA GLU A 104 -11.24 19.55 15.67
C GLU A 104 -10.12 19.80 16.67
N SER A 105 -9.87 21.08 16.92
CA SER A 105 -8.96 21.59 17.93
C SER A 105 -9.71 22.46 18.93
N VAL A 106 -9.01 22.96 19.94
CA VAL A 106 -9.59 23.95 20.88
C VAL A 106 -9.86 25.31 20.20
N LYS A 107 -9.28 25.54 19.01
CA LYS A 107 -9.32 26.83 18.32
C LYS A 107 -10.20 26.82 17.07
N ALA A 108 -10.26 25.69 16.36
CA ALA A 108 -10.85 25.59 15.04
C ALA A 108 -11.36 24.16 14.78
N ALA A 109 -12.13 24.02 13.71
CA ALA A 109 -12.47 22.74 13.11
C ALA A 109 -12.25 22.83 11.59
N SER A 110 -11.78 21.76 10.98
CA SER A 110 -11.63 21.64 9.54
C SER A 110 -12.17 20.32 9.04
N GLU A 111 -12.96 20.40 7.98
CA GLU A 111 -13.35 19.25 7.16
C GLU A 111 -12.14 18.75 6.36
N LEU A 112 -12.14 17.47 6.03
CA LEU A 112 -11.08 16.77 5.30
C LEU A 112 -11.61 16.23 3.99
N TYR A 113 -10.91 16.53 2.90
CA TYR A 113 -11.38 16.21 1.54
C TYR A 113 -10.45 15.22 0.84
N SER A 114 -11.04 14.24 0.14
CA SER A 114 -10.26 13.20 -0.53
C SER A 114 -9.46 13.82 -1.69
N PRO A 115 -8.13 13.65 -1.74
CA PRO A 115 -7.33 14.18 -2.83
C PRO A 115 -7.62 13.48 -4.16
N LEU A 116 -8.01 12.20 -4.11
CA LEU A 116 -8.24 11.35 -5.27
C LEU A 116 -9.48 10.48 -5.09
N SER A 117 -10.02 9.98 -6.19
CA SER A 117 -11.11 9.01 -6.21
C SER A 117 -10.60 7.59 -5.86
N GLY A 118 -11.25 6.91 -4.91
CA GLY A 118 -10.76 5.64 -4.38
C GLY A 118 -11.73 4.90 -3.45
N LEU A 119 -11.26 3.75 -2.96
CA LEU A 119 -11.89 2.98 -1.90
C LEU A 119 -11.05 3.07 -0.64
N VAL A 120 -11.64 3.44 0.49
CA VAL A 120 -10.94 3.45 1.79
C VAL A 120 -10.61 2.02 2.20
N THR A 121 -9.32 1.74 2.35
CA THR A 121 -8.79 0.42 2.71
C THR A 121 -8.39 0.33 4.17
N GLU A 122 -8.00 1.45 4.77
CA GLU A 122 -7.53 1.52 6.15
C GLU A 122 -7.79 2.93 6.70
N ILE A 123 -8.03 3.01 8.00
CA ILE A 123 -8.12 4.26 8.76
C ILE A 123 -7.14 4.19 9.94
N ASN A 124 -6.63 5.33 10.37
CA ASN A 124 -5.71 5.36 11.51
C ASN A 124 -6.48 5.33 12.84
N GLU A 125 -6.75 4.11 13.33
CA GLU A 125 -7.46 3.89 14.59
C GLU A 125 -6.74 4.50 15.81
N ALA A 126 -5.42 4.73 15.73
CA ALA A 126 -4.67 5.34 16.82
C ALA A 126 -5.09 6.78 17.13
N LEU A 127 -5.70 7.48 16.15
CA LEU A 127 -6.17 8.86 16.32
C LEU A 127 -7.39 8.97 17.23
N ALA A 128 -8.14 7.89 17.45
CA ALA A 128 -9.26 7.87 18.38
C ALA A 128 -8.80 8.03 19.84
N GLU A 129 -7.63 7.46 20.18
CA GLU A 129 -7.05 7.55 21.52
C GLU A 129 -6.02 8.68 21.63
N ASN A 130 -5.32 9.00 20.54
CA ASN A 130 -4.23 9.96 20.52
C ASN A 130 -4.29 10.89 19.30
N PRO A 131 -5.28 11.81 19.24
CA PRO A 131 -5.42 12.75 18.13
C PRO A 131 -4.21 13.68 17.95
N GLY A 132 -3.43 13.90 19.02
CA GLY A 132 -2.21 14.71 18.98
C GLY A 132 -1.07 14.12 18.12
N LEU A 133 -1.21 12.90 17.60
CA LEU A 133 -0.30 12.37 16.57
C LEU A 133 -0.32 13.24 15.31
N VAL A 134 -1.46 13.83 14.97
CA VAL A 134 -1.57 14.77 13.84
C VAL A 134 -0.62 15.96 14.02
N ASN A 135 -0.49 16.49 15.24
CA ASN A 135 0.44 17.60 15.50
C ASN A 135 1.91 17.15 15.57
N LYS A 136 2.18 15.95 16.10
CA LYS A 136 3.56 15.49 16.36
C LYS A 136 4.24 14.82 15.17
N SER A 137 3.45 14.19 14.30
CA SER A 137 3.92 13.22 13.31
C SER A 137 3.05 13.25 12.05
N CYS A 138 2.63 14.44 11.58
CA CYS A 138 1.66 14.63 10.48
C CYS A 138 1.98 13.87 9.18
N TYR A 139 3.26 13.58 8.94
CA TYR A 139 3.77 12.90 7.75
C TYR A 139 4.08 11.42 7.94
N GLU A 140 4.10 10.94 9.19
CA GLU A 140 4.43 9.56 9.55
C GLU A 140 3.25 8.95 10.30
N ASP A 141 3.22 9.00 11.64
CA ASP A 141 2.20 8.33 12.46
C ASP A 141 0.84 9.04 12.46
N GLY A 142 0.78 10.28 11.98
CA GLY A 142 -0.40 11.15 11.89
C GLY A 142 -1.16 11.05 10.56
N TRP A 143 -0.90 10.03 9.75
CA TRP A 143 -1.72 9.72 8.57
C TRP A 143 -3.18 9.47 8.97
N LEU A 144 -4.12 9.74 8.07
CA LEU A 144 -5.56 9.70 8.36
C LEU A 144 -6.21 8.45 7.76
N ILE A 145 -6.11 8.29 6.45
CA ILE A 145 -6.72 7.17 5.71
C ILE A 145 -5.76 6.62 4.67
N LYS A 146 -5.97 5.36 4.27
CA LYS A 146 -5.38 4.78 3.06
C LYS A 146 -6.45 4.44 2.05
N ILE A 147 -6.25 4.86 0.82
CA ILE A 147 -7.19 4.67 -0.28
C ILE A 147 -6.58 3.82 -1.40
N ALA A 148 -7.32 2.82 -1.88
CA ALA A 148 -7.01 2.16 -3.13
C ALA A 148 -7.47 3.06 -4.28
N LEU A 149 -6.51 3.54 -5.09
CA LEU A 149 -6.76 4.53 -6.12
C LEU A 149 -7.60 3.94 -7.25
N SER A 150 -8.74 4.57 -7.56
CA SER A 150 -9.57 4.20 -8.71
C SER A 150 -9.10 4.87 -9.99
N ASN A 151 -8.52 6.07 -9.88
CA ASN A 151 -8.07 6.87 -11.00
C ASN A 151 -6.69 7.51 -10.72
N PRO A 152 -5.57 6.83 -11.04
CA PRO A 152 -4.24 7.32 -10.71
C PRO A 152 -3.81 8.57 -11.51
N SER A 153 -4.47 8.90 -12.63
CA SER A 153 -4.11 10.12 -13.38
C SER A 153 -4.48 11.41 -12.65
N GLU A 154 -5.38 11.35 -11.67
CA GLU A 154 -5.72 12.51 -10.83
C GLU A 154 -4.51 13.01 -9.99
N LEU A 155 -3.46 12.19 -9.82
CA LEU A 155 -2.20 12.59 -9.17
C LEU A 155 -1.46 13.69 -9.94
N ASP A 156 -1.61 13.74 -11.27
CA ASP A 156 -0.93 14.71 -12.13
C ASP A 156 -1.48 16.13 -11.92
N GLU A 157 -2.69 16.24 -11.36
CA GLU A 157 -3.34 17.50 -11.03
C GLU A 157 -2.89 18.06 -9.66
N LEU A 158 -2.17 17.26 -8.86
CA LEU A 158 -1.72 17.65 -7.53
C LEU A 158 -0.35 18.33 -7.57
N MET A 159 -0.16 19.27 -6.65
CA MET A 159 1.09 20.01 -6.49
C MET A 159 2.22 19.08 -6.07
N SER A 160 3.42 19.34 -6.60
CA SER A 160 4.64 18.79 -6.02
C SER A 160 4.94 19.46 -4.68
N GLU A 161 5.87 18.89 -3.92
CA GLU A 161 6.29 19.46 -2.64
C GLU A 161 6.85 20.87 -2.82
N GLU A 162 7.65 21.11 -3.87
CA GLU A 162 8.23 22.42 -4.16
C GLU A 162 7.17 23.46 -4.51
N ALA A 163 6.17 23.09 -5.31
CA ALA A 163 5.07 23.98 -5.66
C ALA A 163 4.17 24.28 -4.45
N TYR A 164 4.00 23.31 -3.56
CA TYR A 164 3.26 23.51 -2.32
C TYR A 164 3.99 24.45 -1.36
N GLU A 165 5.31 24.29 -1.19
CA GLU A 165 6.13 25.19 -0.37
C GLU A 165 6.06 26.64 -0.88
N GLU A 166 6.12 26.86 -2.19
CA GLU A 166 5.93 28.21 -2.77
C GLU A 166 4.52 28.76 -2.48
N SER A 167 3.47 27.92 -2.58
CA SER A 167 2.07 28.34 -2.35
C SER A 167 1.77 28.79 -0.91
N ILE A 168 2.54 28.34 0.08
CA ILE A 168 2.34 28.69 1.50
C ILE A 168 3.22 29.87 1.95
N GLU A 169 4.15 30.34 1.10
CA GLU A 169 5.00 31.51 1.36
C GLU A 169 4.41 32.83 0.84
N GLU A 170 3.39 32.77 -0.05
CA GLU A 170 2.67 33.92 -0.63
C GLU A 170 1.56 34.49 0.29
#